data_AF-A0A6C8LXM1-F1
#
_entry.id   AF-A0A6C8LXM1-F1
#
_cell.length_a   1.000
_cell.length_b   1.000
_cell.length_c   1.000
_cell.angle_alpha   90.00
_cell.angle_beta   90.00
_cell.angle_gamma   90.00
#
_symmetry.space_group_name_H-M   'P 1'
#
loop_
_entity.id
_entity.type
_entity.pdbx_description
1 polymer ?
#
loop_
_entity_poly.entity_id
_entity_poly.type
_entity_poly.pdbx_seq_one_letter_code
_entity_poly.pdbx_strand_id
1 'polypeptide(L)'
;MSAGTLTLTNDTDAVTGSGTAFTAELAAGDFIVVTVGGIPYTLPVKAVNNNTSLKLVSVYTGPTQSGAAWSAVPRVALNMVTAALVAQSAEALRGLNYDKQNWQSIFSGTGNITVKLPDGSAWNGPAWNGITTELNKKANASDLGSAASKNTGLNSGDIMTVGSFGIGAKDGAYAFEVNDFGAVQVAMSGSGLRTYRNNGFLGDGDQSIAQYSPTIWVGTGDTWASLSLPYSPAGKIAVASGSESAGRMVVRLLWDNSNTVVDGNGFIKQASPVVRIFSDGGYETNDESEGVVVTRIQTGEYLIEGCTGLNADAAWGGIDGGFEIPVDRNKLARIWIDYEVNADGSVLVRTYHRVHPSAPPFAQNRIGNTDISGMFTETVADGEPVDIPADSFVSVRVEMPENSIWNKKQEATRIAMEETRMKEGRTDGNNV
;
A
#
# COMPACT_ATOMS: atom_id res chain seq x y z
N MET A 1 57.82 -66.93 -8.75
CA MET A 1 58.72 -67.73 -9.60
C MET A 1 58.53 -69.17 -9.19
N SER A 2 58.26 -70.04 -10.15
CA SER A 2 58.10 -71.47 -9.93
C SER A 2 59.43 -72.11 -9.55
N ALA A 3 59.39 -73.26 -8.88
CA ALA A 3 60.60 -73.96 -8.49
C ALA A 3 61.31 -74.59 -9.71
N GLY A 4 62.64 -74.64 -9.66
CA GLY A 4 63.46 -75.21 -10.73
C GLY A 4 63.65 -74.29 -11.94
N THR A 5 64.27 -74.82 -13.00
CA THR A 5 64.59 -74.08 -14.23
C THR A 5 64.18 -74.84 -15.48
N LEU A 6 64.00 -74.13 -16.58
CA LEU A 6 63.61 -74.70 -17.87
C LEU A 6 64.78 -74.69 -18.86
N THR A 7 64.82 -75.74 -19.68
CA THR A 7 65.56 -75.75 -20.94
C THR A 7 64.55 -75.64 -22.07
N LEU A 8 64.68 -74.57 -22.84
CA LEU A 8 63.87 -74.28 -24.03
C LEU A 8 64.77 -74.40 -25.24
N THR A 9 64.36 -75.17 -26.24
CA THR A 9 65.12 -75.39 -27.46
C THR A 9 64.38 -74.76 -28.64
N ASN A 10 65.10 -73.97 -29.42
CA ASN A 10 64.56 -73.30 -30.60
C ASN A 10 63.92 -74.31 -31.57
N ASP A 11 62.77 -73.94 -32.13
CA ASP A 11 61.99 -74.71 -33.09
C ASP A 11 61.50 -76.07 -32.57
N THR A 12 61.31 -76.19 -31.25
CA THR A 12 60.76 -77.40 -30.63
C THR A 12 59.56 -77.07 -29.73
N ASP A 13 58.62 -78.01 -29.62
CA ASP A 13 57.48 -77.91 -28.70
C ASP A 13 57.77 -78.52 -27.32
N ALA A 14 58.90 -79.22 -27.16
CA ALA A 14 59.26 -79.91 -25.94
C ALA A 14 60.03 -78.99 -24.99
N VAL A 15 59.59 -78.97 -23.71
CA VAL A 15 60.28 -78.24 -22.64
C VAL A 15 60.75 -79.23 -21.60
N THR A 16 62.02 -79.11 -21.21
CA THR A 16 62.63 -79.94 -20.18
C THR A 16 62.89 -79.11 -18.93
N GLY A 17 62.40 -79.57 -17.79
CA GLY A 17 62.59 -78.94 -16.49
C GLY A 17 63.69 -79.62 -15.67
N SER A 18 64.42 -78.82 -14.89
CA SER A 18 65.37 -79.28 -13.88
C SER A 18 64.93 -78.80 -12.51
N GLY A 19 64.67 -79.72 -11.58
CA GLY A 19 64.14 -79.40 -10.25
C GLY A 19 62.70 -78.88 -10.24
N THR A 20 61.94 -79.15 -11.31
CA THR A 20 60.55 -78.71 -11.49
C THR A 20 59.55 -79.76 -10.99
N ALA A 21 58.33 -79.31 -10.67
CA ALA A 21 57.20 -80.16 -10.31
C ALA A 21 55.98 -79.89 -11.21
N PHE A 22 56.14 -80.06 -12.53
CA PHE A 22 55.12 -79.61 -13.50
C PHE A 22 53.73 -80.19 -13.26
N THR A 23 53.58 -81.44 -12.82
CA THR A 23 52.23 -82.02 -12.63
C THR A 23 51.50 -81.43 -11.43
N ALA A 24 52.22 -80.75 -10.52
CA ALA A 24 51.63 -80.05 -9.37
C ALA A 24 51.36 -78.57 -9.66
N GLU A 25 52.17 -77.95 -10.52
CA GLU A 25 52.14 -76.50 -10.77
C GLU A 25 51.42 -76.09 -12.06
N LEU A 26 51.21 -77.02 -13.01
CA LEU A 26 50.66 -76.75 -14.33
C LEU A 26 49.64 -77.81 -14.75
N ALA A 27 48.62 -77.37 -15.48
CA ALA A 27 47.71 -78.20 -16.24
C ALA A 27 47.76 -77.85 -17.74
N ALA A 28 47.22 -78.72 -18.58
CA ALA A 28 47.03 -78.41 -20.01
C ALA A 28 46.16 -77.15 -20.19
N GLY A 29 46.65 -76.20 -20.97
CA GLY A 29 46.03 -74.89 -21.21
C GLY A 29 46.57 -73.76 -20.33
N ASP A 30 47.37 -74.06 -19.31
CA ASP A 30 48.09 -73.04 -18.53
C ASP A 30 49.24 -72.42 -19.34
N PHE A 31 49.82 -71.34 -18.83
CA PHE A 31 50.90 -70.62 -19.50
C PHE A 31 52.17 -70.63 -18.66
N ILE A 32 53.31 -70.64 -19.34
CA ILE A 32 54.62 -70.45 -18.73
C ILE A 32 55.13 -69.08 -19.16
N VAL A 33 55.51 -68.25 -18.19
CA VAL A 33 56.22 -66.99 -18.47
C VAL A 33 57.70 -67.19 -18.17
N VAL A 34 58.55 -66.91 -19.16
CA VAL A 34 60.00 -67.06 -19.09
C VAL A 34 60.65 -65.87 -19.78
N THR A 35 61.72 -65.33 -19.22
CA THR A 35 62.50 -64.26 -19.86
C THR A 35 63.80 -64.84 -20.40
N VAL A 36 64.00 -64.76 -21.71
CA VAL A 36 65.22 -65.22 -22.38
C VAL A 36 65.82 -64.06 -23.17
N GLY A 37 67.08 -63.73 -22.92
CA GLY A 37 67.76 -62.63 -23.61
C GLY A 37 67.10 -61.26 -23.40
N GLY A 38 66.43 -61.05 -22.26
CA GLY A 38 65.72 -59.80 -21.95
C GLY A 38 64.31 -59.69 -22.55
N ILE A 39 63.87 -60.68 -23.33
CA ILE A 39 62.53 -60.71 -23.93
C ILE A 39 61.65 -61.71 -23.15
N PRO A 40 60.47 -61.30 -22.63
CA PRO A 40 59.53 -62.20 -22.00
C PRO A 40 58.75 -63.00 -23.05
N TYR A 41 58.67 -64.31 -22.84
CA TYR A 41 57.87 -65.24 -23.64
C TYR A 41 56.73 -65.78 -22.78
N THR A 42 55.51 -65.76 -23.31
CA THR A 42 54.34 -66.41 -22.72
C THR A 42 54.00 -67.65 -23.53
N LEU A 43 54.27 -68.82 -22.97
CA LEU A 43 54.26 -70.09 -23.68
C LEU A 43 53.08 -70.95 -23.19
N PRO A 44 52.04 -71.17 -24.01
CA PRO A 44 50.90 -72.01 -23.64
C PRO A 44 51.31 -73.49 -23.57
N VAL A 45 50.95 -74.16 -22.47
CA VAL A 45 51.19 -75.59 -22.23
C VAL A 45 50.10 -76.40 -22.92
N LYS A 46 50.49 -77.29 -23.84
CA LYS A 46 49.59 -78.23 -24.51
C LYS A 46 49.30 -79.45 -23.64
N ALA A 47 50.34 -80.00 -23.03
CA ALA A 47 50.24 -81.16 -22.15
C ALA A 47 51.44 -81.22 -21.20
N VAL A 48 51.22 -81.67 -19.96
CA VAL A 48 52.30 -82.00 -19.03
C VAL A 48 52.53 -83.51 -19.10
N ASN A 49 53.73 -83.93 -19.51
CA ASN A 49 54.05 -85.36 -19.66
C ASN A 49 54.42 -85.98 -18.31
N ASN A 50 55.20 -85.27 -17.51
CA ASN A 50 55.61 -85.63 -16.15
C ASN A 50 56.21 -84.39 -15.44
N ASN A 51 56.74 -84.55 -14.22
CA ASN A 51 57.28 -83.44 -13.42
C ASN A 51 58.41 -82.63 -14.07
N THR A 52 59.12 -83.19 -15.05
CA THR A 52 60.29 -82.58 -15.70
C THR A 52 60.15 -82.46 -17.22
N SER A 53 58.99 -82.80 -17.80
CA SER A 53 58.75 -82.68 -19.23
C SER A 53 57.32 -82.25 -19.53
N LEU A 54 57.18 -81.28 -20.42
CA LEU A 54 55.89 -80.84 -20.96
C LEU A 54 56.02 -80.48 -22.45
N LYS A 55 54.88 -80.35 -23.12
CA LYS A 55 54.77 -79.84 -24.49
C LYS A 55 54.03 -78.52 -24.54
N LEU A 56 54.48 -77.63 -25.40
CA LEU A 56 53.85 -76.35 -25.72
C LEU A 56 52.81 -76.51 -26.84
N VAL A 57 51.87 -75.57 -26.93
CA VAL A 57 50.87 -75.55 -28.03
C VAL A 57 51.52 -75.20 -29.36
N SER A 58 52.48 -74.27 -29.32
CA SER A 58 53.29 -73.84 -30.47
C SER A 58 54.76 -74.10 -30.17
N VAL A 59 55.55 -74.37 -31.22
CA VAL A 59 57.02 -74.49 -31.08
C VAL A 59 57.60 -73.20 -30.50
N TYR A 60 58.61 -73.32 -29.64
CA TYR A 60 59.31 -72.19 -29.05
C TYR A 60 60.24 -71.55 -30.10
N THR A 61 59.98 -70.29 -30.44
CA THR A 61 60.71 -69.56 -31.50
C THR A 61 61.87 -68.71 -30.99
N GLY A 62 62.06 -68.62 -29.67
CA GLY A 62 63.18 -67.88 -29.07
C GLY A 62 64.51 -68.65 -29.12
N PRO A 63 65.62 -68.03 -28.70
CA PRO A 63 66.93 -68.70 -28.70
C PRO A 63 66.97 -69.84 -27.69
N THR A 64 67.70 -70.91 -28.02
CA THR A 64 67.91 -72.06 -27.13
C THR A 64 68.60 -71.61 -25.85
N GLN A 65 67.97 -71.84 -24.71
CA GLN A 65 68.46 -71.43 -23.39
C GLN A 65 68.22 -72.55 -22.40
N SER A 66 69.27 -72.92 -21.67
CA SER A 66 69.16 -73.79 -20.50
C SER A 66 69.19 -72.97 -19.22
N GLY A 67 68.55 -73.48 -18.17
CA GLY A 67 68.54 -72.84 -16.85
C GLY A 67 67.63 -71.61 -16.73
N ALA A 68 66.63 -71.47 -17.60
CA ALA A 68 65.74 -70.30 -17.59
C ALA A 68 64.79 -70.32 -16.38
N ALA A 69 64.75 -69.22 -15.63
CA ALA A 69 63.78 -69.01 -14.57
C ALA A 69 62.37 -68.82 -15.15
N TRP A 70 61.35 -69.38 -14.50
CA TRP A 70 59.99 -69.41 -15.05
C TRP A 70 58.92 -69.18 -13.99
N SER A 71 57.70 -68.87 -14.44
CA SER A 71 56.53 -68.81 -13.58
C SER A 71 55.34 -69.46 -14.27
N ALA A 72 54.64 -70.35 -13.56
CA ALA A 72 53.34 -70.85 -13.96
C ALA A 72 52.28 -69.74 -13.88
N VAL A 73 51.49 -69.57 -14.93
CA VAL A 73 50.31 -68.71 -14.97
C VAL A 73 49.11 -69.58 -15.31
N PRO A 74 48.21 -69.86 -14.35
CA PRO A 74 47.01 -70.63 -14.60
C PRO A 74 46.16 -70.01 -15.70
N ARG A 75 45.56 -70.84 -16.57
CA ARG A 75 44.72 -70.38 -17.69
C ARG A 75 43.59 -69.47 -17.23
N VAL A 76 43.04 -69.75 -16.06
CA VAL A 76 41.93 -69.00 -15.46
C VAL A 76 42.41 -67.59 -15.12
N ALA A 77 43.62 -67.43 -14.59
CA ALA A 77 44.18 -66.13 -14.27
C ALA A 77 44.40 -65.28 -15.53
N LEU A 78 44.99 -65.84 -16.59
CA LEU A 78 45.21 -65.09 -17.84
C LEU A 78 43.89 -64.70 -18.52
N ASN A 79 42.93 -65.64 -18.60
CA ASN A 79 41.62 -65.37 -19.18
C ASN A 79 40.80 -64.36 -18.35
N MET A 80 40.94 -64.38 -17.01
CA MET A 80 40.31 -63.39 -16.14
C MET A 80 40.86 -62.00 -16.37
N VAL A 81 42.15 -61.83 -16.66
CA VAL A 81 42.73 -60.51 -16.99
C VAL A 81 42.13 -59.96 -18.28
N THR A 82 42.04 -60.78 -19.34
CA THR A 82 41.40 -60.37 -20.60
C THR A 82 39.91 -60.09 -20.42
N ALA A 83 39.19 -60.93 -19.67
CA ALA A 83 37.78 -60.74 -19.38
C ALA A 83 37.53 -59.47 -18.54
N ALA A 84 38.37 -59.19 -17.55
CA ALA A 84 38.31 -57.99 -16.73
C ALA A 84 38.57 -56.73 -17.57
N LEU A 85 39.55 -56.75 -18.47
CA LEU A 85 39.82 -55.63 -19.38
C LEU A 85 38.62 -55.36 -20.30
N VAL A 86 37.99 -56.41 -20.84
CA VAL A 86 36.78 -56.28 -21.66
C VAL A 86 35.62 -55.71 -20.84
N ALA A 87 35.42 -56.20 -19.61
CA ALA A 87 34.38 -55.70 -18.70
C ALA A 87 34.59 -54.21 -18.36
N GLN A 88 35.81 -53.81 -17.97
CA GLN A 88 36.17 -52.43 -17.67
C GLN A 88 36.00 -51.52 -18.91
N SER A 89 36.39 -52.00 -20.09
CA SER A 89 36.20 -51.25 -21.34
C SER A 89 34.71 -51.07 -21.65
N ALA A 90 33.90 -52.10 -21.48
CA ALA A 90 32.45 -52.03 -21.69
C ALA A 90 31.75 -51.10 -20.68
N GLU A 91 32.19 -51.10 -19.42
CA GLU A 91 31.73 -50.16 -18.39
C GLU A 91 32.08 -48.72 -18.73
N ALA A 92 33.32 -48.46 -19.15
CA ALA A 92 33.74 -47.13 -19.59
C ALA A 92 32.94 -46.64 -20.80
N LEU A 93 32.74 -47.48 -21.82
CA LEU A 93 31.91 -47.14 -22.99
C LEU A 93 30.45 -46.87 -22.59
N ARG A 94 29.90 -47.62 -21.64
CA ARG A 94 28.55 -47.39 -21.13
C ARG A 94 28.45 -46.04 -20.41
N GLY A 95 29.43 -45.71 -19.58
CA GLY A 95 29.53 -44.39 -18.92
C GLY A 95 29.54 -43.25 -19.94
N LEU A 96 30.36 -43.35 -20.98
CA LEU A 96 30.42 -42.34 -22.06
C LEU A 96 29.08 -42.20 -22.82
N ASN A 97 28.36 -43.30 -23.02
CA ASN A 97 27.05 -43.26 -23.65
C ASN A 97 25.99 -42.62 -22.76
N TYR A 98 26.03 -42.89 -21.45
CA TYR A 98 25.18 -42.20 -20.48
C TYR A 98 25.47 -40.70 -20.46
N ASP A 99 26.74 -40.29 -20.43
CA ASP A 99 27.09 -38.86 -20.47
C ASP A 99 26.53 -38.18 -21.72
N LYS A 100 26.62 -38.81 -22.90
CA LYS A 100 26.01 -38.27 -24.12
C LYS A 100 24.50 -38.11 -23.99
N GLN A 101 23.80 -39.12 -23.47
CA GLN A 101 22.34 -39.05 -23.28
C GLN A 101 21.94 -38.01 -22.22
N ASN A 102 22.72 -37.92 -21.13
CA ASN A 102 22.54 -36.93 -20.08
C ASN A 102 22.70 -35.52 -20.65
N TRP A 103 23.74 -35.26 -21.44
CA TRP A 103 23.97 -33.97 -22.08
C TRP A 103 22.85 -33.57 -23.04
N GLN A 104 22.36 -34.51 -23.86
CA GLN A 104 21.18 -34.25 -24.70
C GLN A 104 19.97 -33.84 -23.85
N SER A 105 19.72 -34.57 -22.77
CA SER A 105 18.60 -34.30 -21.86
C SER A 105 18.73 -32.95 -21.15
N ILE A 106 19.95 -32.55 -20.76
CA ILE A 106 20.23 -31.26 -20.12
C ILE A 106 19.97 -30.10 -21.09
N PHE A 107 20.39 -30.22 -22.36
CA PHE A 107 20.25 -29.15 -23.35
C PHE A 107 18.83 -28.99 -23.89
N SER A 108 18.07 -30.09 -24.04
CA SER A 108 16.75 -30.05 -24.67
C SER A 108 15.56 -30.20 -23.71
N GLY A 109 15.79 -30.66 -22.48
CA GLY A 109 14.72 -30.84 -21.50
C GLY A 109 14.14 -29.51 -21.01
N THR A 110 12.86 -29.49 -20.64
CA THR A 110 12.11 -28.29 -20.18
C THR A 110 11.69 -28.35 -18.70
N GLY A 111 12.03 -29.44 -18.00
CA GLY A 111 11.74 -29.64 -16.58
C GLY A 111 12.83 -30.45 -15.91
N ASN A 112 12.48 -31.25 -14.90
CA ASN A 112 13.44 -32.18 -14.30
C ASN A 112 13.73 -33.34 -15.25
N ILE A 113 15.01 -33.65 -15.42
CA ILE A 113 15.52 -34.79 -16.18
C ILE A 113 16.24 -35.74 -15.23
N THR A 114 16.40 -36.99 -15.67
CA THR A 114 17.17 -38.01 -14.95
C THR A 114 18.55 -38.15 -15.58
N VAL A 115 19.59 -37.87 -14.81
CA VAL A 115 20.99 -38.11 -15.17
C VAL A 115 21.38 -39.49 -14.67
N LYS A 116 21.88 -40.35 -15.56
CA LYS A 116 22.44 -41.67 -15.19
C LYS A 116 23.94 -41.58 -15.02
N LEU A 117 24.46 -41.98 -13.87
CA LEU A 117 25.89 -41.93 -13.58
C LEU A 117 26.61 -43.21 -14.05
N PRO A 118 27.95 -43.17 -14.25
CA PRO A 118 28.71 -44.33 -14.69
C PRO A 118 28.63 -45.55 -13.76
N ASP A 119 28.36 -45.32 -12.47
CA ASP A 119 28.14 -46.37 -11.45
C ASP A 119 26.74 -47.00 -11.51
N GLY A 120 25.87 -46.54 -12.41
CA GLY A 120 24.50 -47.01 -12.59
C GLY A 120 23.46 -46.31 -11.71
N SER A 121 23.88 -45.43 -10.80
CA SER A 121 22.96 -44.61 -10.02
C SER A 121 22.33 -43.49 -10.87
N ALA A 122 21.29 -42.85 -10.33
CA ALA A 122 20.56 -41.80 -11.03
C ALA A 122 20.37 -40.57 -10.13
N TRP A 123 20.46 -39.40 -10.74
CA TRP A 123 20.14 -38.11 -10.13
C TRP A 123 19.00 -37.44 -10.90
N ASN A 124 18.09 -36.78 -10.19
CA ASN A 124 16.99 -36.02 -10.79
C ASN A 124 17.16 -34.53 -10.50
N GLY A 125 17.10 -33.71 -11.54
CA GLY A 125 17.11 -32.26 -11.38
C GLY A 125 16.89 -31.52 -12.69
N PRO A 126 16.90 -30.18 -12.67
CA PRO A 126 16.38 -29.39 -13.77
C PRO A 126 17.33 -29.41 -14.98
N ALA A 127 16.76 -29.57 -16.17
CA ALA A 127 17.41 -29.21 -17.42
C ALA A 127 17.53 -27.69 -17.56
N TRP A 128 18.39 -27.22 -18.47
CA TRP A 128 18.67 -25.80 -18.60
C TRP A 128 17.45 -24.96 -19.00
N ASN A 129 16.59 -25.45 -19.91
CA ASN A 129 15.37 -24.71 -20.26
C ASN A 129 14.35 -24.70 -19.10
N GLY A 130 14.39 -25.71 -18.22
CA GLY A 130 13.62 -25.72 -16.98
C GLY A 130 14.08 -24.60 -16.03
N ILE A 131 15.39 -24.39 -15.89
CA ILE A 131 15.95 -23.28 -15.12
C ILE A 131 15.52 -21.93 -15.71
N THR A 132 15.62 -21.75 -17.03
CA THR A 132 15.18 -20.51 -17.71
C THR A 132 13.70 -20.22 -17.47
N THR A 133 12.85 -21.25 -17.53
CA THR A 133 11.41 -21.11 -17.27
C THR A 133 11.13 -20.62 -15.86
N GLU A 134 11.79 -21.19 -14.84
CA GLU A 134 11.62 -20.75 -13.46
C GLU A 134 12.19 -19.36 -13.20
N LEU A 135 13.29 -18.99 -13.88
CA LEU A 135 13.85 -17.65 -13.80
C LEU A 135 12.91 -16.59 -14.39
N ASN A 136 12.26 -16.91 -15.51
CA ASN A 136 11.28 -16.00 -16.15
C ASN A 136 10.00 -15.79 -15.32
N LYS A 137 9.72 -16.65 -14.33
CA LYS A 137 8.61 -16.44 -13.38
C LYS A 137 8.97 -15.50 -12.24
N LYS A 138 10.25 -15.19 -12.04
CA LYS A 138 10.68 -14.19 -11.05
C LYS A 138 10.39 -12.79 -11.59
N ALA A 139 10.08 -11.87 -10.69
CA ALA A 139 9.87 -10.48 -11.07
C ALA A 139 11.12 -9.93 -11.76
N ASN A 140 10.94 -9.26 -12.89
CA ASN A 140 12.04 -8.66 -13.63
C ASN A 140 12.57 -7.46 -12.83
N ALA A 141 13.85 -7.51 -12.45
CA ALA A 141 14.49 -6.44 -11.69
C ALA A 141 14.50 -5.10 -12.44
N SER A 142 14.45 -5.10 -13.78
CA SER A 142 14.34 -3.84 -14.55
C SER A 142 12.99 -3.16 -14.36
N ASP A 143 11.92 -3.94 -14.17
CA ASP A 143 10.55 -3.41 -14.07
C ASP A 143 10.29 -2.83 -12.68
N LEU A 144 10.95 -3.40 -11.65
CA LEU A 144 10.89 -2.92 -10.26
C LEU A 144 11.99 -1.91 -9.90
N GLY A 145 13.03 -1.76 -10.74
CA GLY A 145 14.16 -0.88 -10.50
C GLY A 145 14.86 -1.16 -9.15
N SER A 146 15.27 -0.10 -8.45
CA SER A 146 15.94 -0.21 -7.14
C SER A 146 15.05 -0.73 -6.02
N ALA A 147 13.73 -0.85 -6.22
CA ALA A 147 12.84 -1.47 -5.24
C ALA A 147 13.04 -2.98 -5.14
N ALA A 148 13.51 -3.65 -6.21
CA ALA A 148 13.75 -5.09 -6.23
C ALA A 148 14.78 -5.58 -5.20
N SER A 149 15.70 -4.71 -4.78
CA SER A 149 16.79 -5.02 -3.84
C SER A 149 16.55 -4.47 -2.43
N LYS A 150 15.42 -3.82 -2.18
CA LYS A 150 15.11 -3.21 -0.88
C LYS A 150 14.22 -4.14 -0.06
N ASN A 151 14.42 -4.15 1.25
CA ASN A 151 13.52 -4.83 2.16
C ASN A 151 12.18 -4.10 2.22
N THR A 152 11.10 -4.82 2.49
CA THR A 152 9.85 -4.19 2.96
C THR A 152 9.95 -3.93 4.46
N GLY A 153 9.53 -2.76 4.92
CA GLY A 153 9.65 -2.41 6.33
C GLY A 153 9.45 -0.93 6.61
N LEU A 154 9.79 -0.53 7.83
CA LEU A 154 9.65 0.85 8.31
C LEU A 154 11.02 1.55 8.49
N ASN A 155 12.12 0.89 8.15
CA ASN A 155 13.45 1.52 8.27
C ASN A 155 13.71 2.45 7.09
N SER A 156 14.63 3.39 7.30
CA SER A 156 15.09 4.26 6.21
C SER A 156 15.67 3.42 5.07
N GLY A 157 15.12 3.61 3.87
CA GLY A 157 15.53 2.89 2.67
C GLY A 157 14.64 1.71 2.29
N ASP A 158 13.78 1.24 3.20
CA ASP A 158 12.83 0.14 2.94
C ASP A 158 11.67 0.58 2.01
N ILE A 159 10.99 -0.41 1.42
CA ILE A 159 9.73 -0.23 0.68
C ILE A 159 8.56 -0.29 1.67
N MET A 160 7.70 0.72 1.59
CA MET A 160 6.51 0.84 2.44
C MET A 160 5.43 -0.17 2.03
N THR A 161 4.83 -0.87 2.99
CA THR A 161 3.68 -1.76 2.77
C THR A 161 2.36 -1.01 2.96
N VAL A 162 1.27 -1.52 2.38
CA VAL A 162 -0.08 -0.98 2.66
C VAL A 162 -0.36 -1.04 4.16
N GLY A 163 -0.83 0.06 4.73
CA GLY A 163 -1.11 0.22 6.16
C GLY A 163 0.08 0.70 6.98
N SER A 164 1.29 0.77 6.43
CA SER A 164 2.42 1.42 7.11
C SER A 164 2.08 2.87 7.44
N PHE A 165 2.31 3.26 8.69
CA PHE A 165 1.93 4.57 9.22
C PHE A 165 0.42 4.91 9.08
N GLY A 166 -0.43 3.90 8.87
CA GLY A 166 -1.87 4.06 8.66
C GLY A 166 -2.26 4.45 7.23
N ILE A 167 -1.31 4.51 6.29
CA ILE A 167 -1.59 4.89 4.90
C ILE A 167 -2.17 3.69 4.15
N GLY A 168 -3.40 3.82 3.66
CA GLY A 168 -4.10 2.75 2.94
C GLY A 168 -4.78 1.70 3.84
N ALA A 169 -4.70 1.84 5.16
CA ALA A 169 -5.49 1.06 6.11
C ALA A 169 -6.81 1.78 6.44
N LYS A 170 -7.92 1.03 6.57
CA LYS A 170 -9.24 1.60 6.90
C LYS A 170 -9.27 2.28 8.28
N ASP A 171 -8.55 1.71 9.25
CA ASP A 171 -8.55 2.14 10.65
C ASP A 171 -7.44 3.16 10.97
N GLY A 172 -6.68 3.59 9.95
CA GLY A 172 -5.49 4.40 10.13
C GLY A 172 -4.39 3.68 10.91
N ALA A 173 -3.47 4.44 11.51
CA ALA A 173 -2.39 3.91 12.35
C ALA A 173 -2.86 3.65 13.78
N TYR A 174 -3.82 4.44 14.26
CA TYR A 174 -4.31 4.40 15.64
C TYR A 174 -5.81 4.73 15.72
N ALA A 175 -6.50 4.04 16.62
CA ALA A 175 -7.83 4.40 17.08
C ALA A 175 -7.77 4.65 18.60
N PHE A 176 -8.24 5.81 19.03
CA PHE A 176 -8.30 6.21 20.43
C PHE A 176 -9.74 6.28 20.92
N GLU A 177 -9.94 6.09 22.23
CA GLU A 177 -11.21 6.29 22.92
C GLU A 177 -10.93 7.17 24.15
N VAL A 178 -10.48 8.41 23.91
CA VAL A 178 -10.03 9.31 24.98
C VAL A 178 -10.82 10.62 24.99
N ASN A 179 -10.96 11.19 26.18
CA ASN A 179 -11.64 12.47 26.44
C ASN A 179 -10.67 13.62 26.74
N ASP A 180 -9.36 13.39 26.58
CA ASP A 180 -8.31 14.39 26.70
C ASP A 180 -7.37 14.30 25.48
N PHE A 181 -7.12 15.43 24.84
CA PHE A 181 -6.19 15.50 23.72
C PHE A 181 -4.73 15.24 24.15
N GLY A 182 -4.38 15.54 25.41
CA GLY A 182 -3.06 15.24 25.95
C GLY A 182 -2.70 13.75 25.82
N ALA A 183 -3.66 12.85 26.04
CA ALA A 183 -3.48 11.40 25.84
C ALA A 183 -3.18 11.04 24.36
N VAL A 184 -3.85 11.69 23.41
CA VAL A 184 -3.56 11.53 21.98
C VAL A 184 -2.15 12.01 21.67
N GLN A 185 -1.79 13.21 22.15
CA GLN A 185 -0.45 13.76 21.93
C GLN A 185 0.65 12.83 22.46
N VAL A 186 0.50 12.29 23.67
CA VAL A 186 1.49 11.36 24.25
C VAL A 186 1.64 10.11 23.38
N ALA A 187 0.53 9.53 22.91
CA ALA A 187 0.57 8.35 22.03
C ALA A 187 1.21 8.64 20.67
N MET A 188 1.15 9.89 20.19
CA MET A 188 1.67 10.32 18.91
C MET A 188 3.08 10.95 18.99
N SER A 189 3.62 11.17 20.20
CA SER A 189 4.97 11.71 20.39
C SER A 189 6.02 10.82 19.70
N GLY A 190 7.03 11.44 19.09
CA GLY A 190 8.06 10.75 18.28
C GLY A 190 7.58 10.17 16.95
N SER A 191 6.28 10.29 16.62
CA SER A 191 5.76 9.82 15.34
C SER A 191 5.86 10.89 14.25
N GLY A 192 6.29 10.47 13.05
CA GLY A 192 6.17 11.26 11.83
C GLY A 192 4.73 11.33 11.30
N LEU A 193 4.56 11.34 9.98
CA LEU A 193 3.24 11.29 9.34
C LEU A 193 2.48 10.03 9.75
N ARG A 194 1.27 10.17 10.31
CA ARG A 194 0.36 9.07 10.62
C ARG A 194 -1.09 9.49 10.51
N THR A 195 -1.98 8.57 10.18
CA THR A 195 -3.44 8.77 10.30
C THR A 195 -3.94 8.18 11.61
N TYR A 196 -4.95 8.80 12.22
CA TYR A 196 -5.60 8.27 13.40
C TYR A 196 -7.06 8.74 13.49
N ARG A 197 -7.83 8.14 14.39
CA ARG A 197 -9.16 8.60 14.77
C ARG A 197 -9.30 8.55 16.29
N ASN A 198 -9.95 9.58 16.87
CA ASN A 198 -10.40 9.51 18.25
C ASN A 198 -11.92 9.39 18.28
N ASN A 199 -12.41 8.35 18.93
CA ASN A 199 -13.83 8.08 19.14
C ASN A 199 -14.36 8.72 20.44
N GLY A 200 -13.47 9.04 21.38
CA GLY A 200 -13.86 9.72 22.61
C GLY A 200 -14.19 11.20 22.38
N PHE A 201 -15.14 11.71 23.15
CA PHE A 201 -15.51 13.12 23.13
C PHE A 201 -14.60 13.91 24.09
N LEU A 202 -13.92 14.93 23.58
CA LEU A 202 -12.97 15.74 24.36
C LEU A 202 -13.64 16.80 25.26
N GLY A 203 -14.96 16.95 25.19
CA GLY A 203 -15.69 18.02 25.88
C GLY A 203 -15.81 19.29 25.04
N ASP A 204 -16.80 20.13 25.35
CA ASP A 204 -17.14 21.33 24.57
C ASP A 204 -16.01 22.39 24.53
N GLY A 205 -15.10 22.34 25.52
CA GLY A 205 -13.97 23.28 25.63
C GLY A 205 -12.74 22.93 24.79
N ASP A 206 -12.66 21.73 24.22
CA ASP A 206 -11.49 21.29 23.44
C ASP A 206 -11.87 20.92 22.00
N GLN A 207 -11.50 21.81 21.08
CA GLN A 207 -11.80 21.70 19.66
C GLN A 207 -10.60 21.21 18.84
N SER A 208 -9.63 20.54 19.46
CA SER A 208 -8.41 20.07 18.78
C SER A 208 -8.70 19.02 17.72
N ILE A 209 -9.65 18.13 18.01
CA ILE A 209 -10.15 17.09 17.12
C ILE A 209 -11.63 16.89 17.41
N ALA A 210 -12.43 16.76 16.35
CA ALA A 210 -13.84 16.43 16.52
C ALA A 210 -14.00 14.91 16.72
N GLN A 211 -15.01 14.51 17.49
CA GLN A 211 -15.28 13.10 17.76
C GLN A 211 -15.47 12.32 16.44
N TYR A 212 -14.90 11.12 16.36
CA TYR A 212 -14.98 10.22 15.20
C TYR A 212 -14.31 10.75 13.92
N SER A 213 -13.55 11.83 14.01
CA SER A 213 -12.96 12.46 12.84
C SER A 213 -11.68 11.74 12.41
N PRO A 214 -11.56 11.34 11.14
CA PRO A 214 -10.26 11.00 10.59
C PRO A 214 -9.32 12.20 10.75
N THR A 215 -8.15 11.93 11.28
CA THR A 215 -7.17 12.97 11.63
C THR A 215 -5.80 12.57 11.11
N ILE A 216 -5.11 13.52 10.49
CA ILE A 216 -3.73 13.35 10.04
C ILE A 216 -2.83 14.00 11.07
N TRP A 217 -1.84 13.26 11.57
CA TRP A 217 -0.75 13.75 12.40
C TRP A 217 0.53 13.88 11.58
N VAL A 218 1.28 14.96 11.78
CA VAL A 218 2.60 15.17 11.17
C VAL A 218 3.54 15.65 12.26
N GLY A 219 4.48 14.79 12.66
CA GLY A 219 5.62 15.18 13.49
C GLY A 219 6.88 15.41 12.68
N THR A 220 7.69 16.41 13.05
CA THR A 220 9.03 16.63 12.52
C THR A 220 9.91 17.22 13.61
N GLY A 221 10.98 16.51 13.97
CA GLY A 221 11.77 16.84 15.15
C GLY A 221 10.90 16.77 16.41
N ASP A 222 10.93 17.83 17.21
CA ASP A 222 10.16 18.01 18.45
C ASP A 222 8.81 18.73 18.23
N THR A 223 8.48 19.09 16.98
CA THR A 223 7.24 19.81 16.63
C THR A 223 6.25 18.90 15.93
N TRP A 224 4.97 19.21 16.08
CA TRP A 224 3.89 18.46 15.45
C TRP A 224 2.70 19.34 15.06
N ALA A 225 1.94 18.86 14.08
CA ALA A 225 0.62 19.38 13.72
C ALA A 225 -0.35 18.23 13.48
N SER A 226 -1.63 18.46 13.76
CA SER A 226 -2.71 17.54 13.46
C SER A 226 -3.88 18.24 12.77
N LEU A 227 -4.36 17.68 11.67
CA LEU A 227 -5.52 18.17 10.91
C LEU A 227 -6.68 17.21 11.08
N SER A 228 -7.73 17.65 11.80
CA SER A 228 -8.94 16.89 12.04
C SER A 228 -10.02 17.24 11.01
N LEU A 229 -10.56 16.21 10.37
CA LEU A 229 -11.57 16.34 9.32
C LEU A 229 -12.88 15.69 9.78
N PRO A 230 -13.81 16.45 10.36
CA PRO A 230 -15.07 15.90 10.85
C PRO A 230 -15.96 15.36 9.74
N TYR A 231 -16.66 14.28 10.05
CA TYR A 231 -17.70 13.70 9.19
C TYR A 231 -19.10 14.31 9.47
N SER A 232 -19.28 14.95 10.63
CA SER A 232 -20.53 15.58 11.04
C SER A 232 -20.54 17.07 10.68
N PRO A 233 -21.67 17.63 10.18
CA PRO A 233 -21.80 19.05 9.88
C PRO A 233 -21.57 19.99 11.08
N ALA A 234 -21.83 19.50 12.30
CA ALA A 234 -21.57 20.25 13.53
C ALA A 234 -20.09 20.27 13.95
N GLY A 235 -19.28 19.35 13.39
CA GLY A 235 -17.86 19.27 13.68
C GLY A 235 -17.09 20.36 12.94
N LYS A 236 -16.16 21.02 13.63
CA LYS A 236 -15.29 22.04 13.02
C LYS A 236 -14.00 21.40 12.51
N ILE A 237 -13.58 21.76 11.31
CA ILE A 237 -12.24 21.41 10.83
C ILE A 237 -11.23 22.12 11.73
N ALA A 238 -10.34 21.35 12.33
CA ALA A 238 -9.38 21.86 13.32
C ALA A 238 -7.95 21.50 12.95
N VAL A 239 -7.05 22.47 13.11
CA VAL A 239 -5.60 22.29 13.07
C VAL A 239 -5.05 22.56 14.46
N ALA A 240 -4.71 21.50 15.19
CA ALA A 240 -3.95 21.60 16.42
C ALA A 240 -2.45 21.49 16.12
N SER A 241 -1.64 22.24 16.85
CA SER A 241 -0.18 22.20 16.69
C SER A 241 0.53 22.48 18.01
N GLY A 242 1.72 21.94 18.16
CA GLY A 242 2.50 22.12 19.37
C GLY A 242 3.90 21.53 19.27
N SER A 243 4.49 21.30 20.44
CA SER A 243 5.75 20.59 20.57
C SER A 243 5.64 19.49 21.62
N GLU A 244 6.61 18.58 21.63
CA GLU A 244 6.69 17.53 22.65
C GLU A 244 6.87 18.11 24.06
N SER A 245 7.63 19.20 24.19
CA SER A 245 7.93 19.82 25.48
C SER A 245 6.82 20.72 26.00
N ALA A 246 6.12 21.46 25.14
CA ALA A 246 5.13 22.45 25.51
C ALA A 246 3.68 21.94 25.44
N GLY A 247 3.45 20.72 24.94
CA GLY A 247 2.10 20.26 24.70
C GLY A 247 1.48 20.88 23.45
N ARG A 248 0.15 20.84 23.38
CA ARG A 248 -0.64 21.59 22.40
C ARG A 248 -0.53 23.08 22.71
N MET A 249 -0.07 23.85 21.73
CA MET A 249 0.11 25.30 21.87
C MET A 249 -1.00 26.10 21.19
N VAL A 250 -1.49 25.62 20.05
CA VAL A 250 -2.48 26.34 19.25
C VAL A 250 -3.50 25.36 18.69
N VAL A 251 -4.77 25.78 18.68
CA VAL A 251 -5.85 25.20 17.90
C VAL A 251 -6.38 26.27 16.96
N ARG A 252 -6.41 26.00 15.66
CA ARG A 252 -7.01 26.86 14.64
C ARG A 252 -8.22 26.16 14.07
N LEU A 253 -9.37 26.81 14.13
CA LEU A 253 -10.58 26.35 13.47
C LEU A 253 -10.60 26.92 12.06
N LEU A 254 -10.82 26.08 11.06
CA LEU A 254 -10.98 26.53 9.69
C LEU A 254 -12.42 26.93 9.44
N TRP A 255 -12.56 28.08 8.79
CA TRP A 255 -13.82 28.52 8.22
C TRP A 255 -14.09 27.74 6.93
N ASP A 256 -15.30 27.19 6.82
CA ASP A 256 -15.79 26.43 5.69
C ASP A 256 -17.22 26.87 5.34
N ASN A 257 -17.80 26.29 4.29
CA ASN A 257 -19.13 26.63 3.82
C ASN A 257 -20.26 26.21 4.78
N SER A 258 -19.97 25.40 5.80
CA SER A 258 -20.94 25.02 6.83
C SER A 258 -20.99 26.06 7.95
N ASN A 259 -19.88 26.76 8.21
CA ASN A 259 -19.78 27.75 9.30
C ASN A 259 -19.59 29.20 8.81
N THR A 260 -19.69 29.45 7.50
CA THR A 260 -19.68 30.80 6.93
C THR A 260 -20.82 31.06 5.94
N VAL A 261 -21.19 32.34 5.79
CA VAL A 261 -22.05 32.86 4.74
C VAL A 261 -21.38 34.03 4.03
N VAL A 262 -21.68 34.21 2.74
CA VAL A 262 -21.24 35.37 1.96
C VAL A 262 -22.36 36.41 1.96
N ASP A 263 -22.06 37.64 2.37
CA ASP A 263 -23.03 38.74 2.34
C ASP A 263 -23.30 39.26 0.91
N GLY A 264 -24.24 40.18 0.77
CA GLY A 264 -24.61 40.77 -0.54
C GLY A 264 -23.48 41.54 -1.23
N ASN A 265 -22.42 41.86 -0.50
CA ASN A 265 -21.24 42.57 -0.98
C ASN A 265 -20.04 41.65 -1.23
N GLY A 266 -20.19 40.33 -1.04
CA GLY A 266 -19.14 39.34 -1.27
C GLY A 266 -18.19 39.11 -0.08
N PHE A 267 -18.48 39.63 1.13
CA PHE A 267 -17.68 39.38 2.31
C PHE A 267 -18.10 38.10 3.04
N ILE A 268 -17.11 37.34 3.54
CA ILE A 268 -17.33 36.15 4.36
C ILE A 268 -17.67 36.59 5.79
N LYS A 269 -18.79 36.09 6.32
CA LYS A 269 -19.26 36.28 7.69
C LYS A 269 -19.51 34.91 8.35
N GLN A 270 -19.50 34.86 9.68
CA GLN A 270 -19.88 33.64 10.40
C GLN A 270 -21.33 33.25 10.02
N ALA A 271 -21.55 31.95 9.81
CA ALA A 271 -22.87 31.41 9.60
C ALA A 271 -23.73 31.66 10.85
N SER A 272 -24.92 32.20 10.61
CA SER A 272 -26.04 32.21 11.54
C SER A 272 -27.30 31.97 10.71
N PRO A 273 -28.47 31.67 11.32
CA PRO A 273 -29.71 31.62 10.56
C PRO A 273 -29.96 33.00 9.94
N VAL A 274 -29.99 33.06 8.60
CA VAL A 274 -30.07 34.31 7.83
C VAL A 274 -31.21 34.21 6.83
N VAL A 275 -32.05 35.23 6.84
CA VAL A 275 -33.18 35.40 5.93
C VAL A 275 -32.92 36.66 5.11
N ARG A 276 -32.84 36.52 3.78
CA ARG A 276 -32.74 37.65 2.85
C ARG A 276 -34.13 37.99 2.33
N ILE A 277 -34.55 39.23 2.46
CA ILE A 277 -35.86 39.74 2.06
C ILE A 277 -35.71 40.64 0.84
N PHE A 278 -36.51 40.41 -0.20
CA PHE A 278 -36.53 41.19 -1.43
C PHE A 278 -37.77 42.09 -1.52
N SER A 279 -37.72 43.05 -2.44
CA SER A 279 -38.72 44.10 -2.68
C SER A 279 -40.17 43.61 -2.69
N ASP A 280 -40.44 42.53 -3.41
CA ASP A 280 -41.78 41.97 -3.65
C ASP A 280 -42.26 41.02 -2.55
N GLY A 281 -41.45 40.79 -1.53
CA GLY A 281 -41.69 39.78 -0.50
C GLY A 281 -41.08 38.41 -0.81
N GLY A 282 -40.42 38.25 -1.97
CA GLY A 282 -39.54 37.10 -2.20
C GLY A 282 -38.46 37.04 -1.12
N TYR A 283 -37.95 35.84 -0.83
CA TYR A 283 -36.93 35.64 0.19
C TYR A 283 -36.04 34.42 -0.07
N GLU A 284 -34.85 34.44 0.52
CA GLU A 284 -33.91 33.31 0.56
C GLU A 284 -33.56 32.97 2.02
N THR A 285 -33.52 31.69 2.34
CA THR A 285 -33.07 31.16 3.63
C THR A 285 -31.78 30.35 3.44
N ASN A 286 -30.88 30.39 4.41
CA ASN A 286 -29.79 29.40 4.50
C ASN A 286 -30.26 28.11 5.19
N ASP A 287 -29.38 27.10 5.24
CA ASP A 287 -29.68 25.79 5.84
C ASP A 287 -30.18 25.90 7.29
N GLU A 288 -29.61 26.82 8.09
CA GLU A 288 -30.00 27.00 9.50
C GLU A 288 -31.37 27.67 9.67
N SER A 289 -31.79 28.52 8.73
CA SER A 289 -33.12 29.20 8.74
C SER A 289 -34.18 28.45 7.92
N GLU A 290 -33.91 27.20 7.54
CA GLU A 290 -34.88 26.36 6.84
C GLU A 290 -36.19 26.23 7.63
N GLY A 291 -37.30 26.55 6.97
CA GLY A 291 -38.64 26.56 7.58
C GLY A 291 -39.16 27.95 7.91
N VAL A 292 -38.35 29.01 7.75
CA VAL A 292 -38.82 30.39 7.81
C VAL A 292 -39.64 30.75 6.57
N VAL A 293 -40.66 31.56 6.77
CA VAL A 293 -41.49 32.15 5.70
C VAL A 293 -41.51 33.67 5.85
N VAL A 294 -41.39 34.39 4.73
CA VAL A 294 -41.55 35.84 4.69
C VAL A 294 -42.78 36.22 3.91
N THR A 295 -43.61 37.09 4.49
CA THR A 295 -44.83 37.62 3.89
C THR A 295 -44.75 39.15 3.81
N ARG A 296 -44.85 39.72 2.60
CA ARG A 296 -45.02 41.18 2.43
C ARG A 296 -46.46 41.57 2.78
N ILE A 297 -46.62 42.36 3.84
CA ILE A 297 -47.94 42.78 4.35
C ILE A 297 -48.45 43.99 3.57
N GLN A 298 -47.58 44.99 3.40
CA GLN A 298 -47.85 46.21 2.63
C GLN A 298 -46.53 46.86 2.21
N THR A 299 -46.59 48.04 1.57
CA THR A 299 -45.39 48.77 1.14
C THR A 299 -44.44 49.02 2.31
N GLY A 300 -43.22 48.49 2.19
CA GLY A 300 -42.18 48.62 3.20
C GLY A 300 -42.44 47.85 4.49
N GLU A 301 -43.30 46.83 4.49
CA GLU A 301 -43.60 46.03 5.68
C GLU A 301 -43.61 44.52 5.38
N TYR A 302 -42.75 43.78 6.06
CA TYR A 302 -42.45 42.37 5.82
C TYR A 302 -42.49 41.60 7.14
N LEU A 303 -43.27 40.52 7.21
CA LEU A 303 -43.38 39.65 8.39
C LEU A 303 -42.56 38.37 8.17
N ILE A 304 -41.69 38.05 9.12
CA ILE A 304 -40.89 36.82 9.13
C ILE A 304 -41.48 35.87 10.17
N GLU A 305 -41.87 34.67 9.74
CA GLU A 305 -42.50 33.64 10.58
C GLU A 305 -41.63 32.37 10.60
N GLY A 306 -41.72 31.58 11.68
CA GLY A 306 -40.91 30.36 11.85
C GLY A 306 -39.60 30.55 12.63
N CYS A 307 -39.33 31.78 13.09
CA CYS A 307 -38.26 32.13 14.02
C CYS A 307 -38.80 32.39 15.45
N THR A 308 -37.90 32.49 16.43
CA THR A 308 -38.21 32.86 17.83
C THR A 308 -37.78 34.28 18.19
N GLY A 309 -37.40 35.08 17.19
CA GLY A 309 -36.96 36.46 17.32
C GLY A 309 -35.72 36.75 16.49
N LEU A 310 -35.03 37.82 16.84
CA LEU A 310 -33.73 38.15 16.27
C LEU A 310 -32.62 37.36 16.94
N ASN A 311 -31.57 37.05 16.18
CA ASN A 311 -30.42 36.33 16.71
C ASN A 311 -29.76 37.13 17.85
N ALA A 312 -29.53 36.47 18.99
CA ALA A 312 -29.04 37.11 20.21
C ALA A 312 -27.51 37.38 20.23
N ASP A 313 -26.77 36.97 19.20
CA ASP A 313 -25.32 37.16 19.14
C ASP A 313 -24.94 38.63 18.88
N ALA A 314 -24.35 39.26 19.90
CA ALA A 314 -23.90 40.65 19.87
C ALA A 314 -22.83 40.93 18.81
N ALA A 315 -22.15 39.92 18.27
CA ALA A 315 -21.13 40.09 17.23
C ALA A 315 -21.68 40.60 15.89
N TRP A 316 -23.00 40.56 15.68
CA TRP A 316 -23.61 40.74 14.35
C TRP A 316 -24.62 41.89 14.23
N GLY A 317 -24.68 42.79 15.21
CA GLY A 317 -25.57 43.96 15.18
C GLY A 317 -25.73 44.69 16.52
N GLY A 318 -25.06 44.23 17.59
CA GLY A 318 -25.27 44.75 18.93
C GLY A 318 -26.60 44.28 19.54
N ILE A 319 -27.08 44.98 20.55
CA ILE A 319 -28.29 44.62 21.33
C ILE A 319 -29.59 44.73 20.53
N ASP A 320 -29.56 45.42 19.38
CA ASP A 320 -30.73 45.75 18.55
C ASP A 320 -30.87 44.84 17.32
N GLY A 321 -30.16 43.69 17.32
CA GLY A 321 -30.32 42.62 16.33
C GLY A 321 -29.49 42.75 15.04
N GLY A 322 -29.32 41.62 14.36
CA GLY A 322 -28.42 41.48 13.21
C GLY A 322 -29.07 41.81 11.87
N PHE A 323 -29.22 43.09 11.57
CA PHE A 323 -29.69 43.58 10.27
C PHE A 323 -28.56 44.07 9.38
N GLU A 324 -28.67 43.79 8.08
CA GLU A 324 -27.85 44.42 7.05
C GLU A 324 -28.76 45.00 5.98
N ILE A 325 -28.65 46.32 5.78
CA ILE A 325 -29.50 47.09 4.88
C ILE A 325 -28.74 47.49 3.60
N PRO A 326 -29.45 47.70 2.48
CA PRO A 326 -28.88 48.17 1.23
C PRO A 326 -28.08 49.47 1.40
N VAL A 327 -26.84 49.48 0.90
CA VAL A 327 -25.99 50.67 0.81
C VAL A 327 -25.69 51.00 -0.65
N ASP A 328 -25.52 52.28 -0.96
CA ASP A 328 -25.13 52.72 -2.29
C ASP A 328 -23.60 52.60 -2.52
N ARG A 329 -23.14 53.00 -3.71
CA ARG A 329 -21.72 53.02 -4.09
C ARG A 329 -20.83 53.89 -3.18
N ASN A 330 -21.42 54.82 -2.42
CA ASN A 330 -20.74 55.73 -1.51
C ASN A 330 -20.83 55.26 -0.05
N LYS A 331 -21.32 54.03 0.20
CA LYS A 331 -21.59 53.47 1.53
C LYS A 331 -22.66 54.25 2.31
N LEU A 332 -23.57 54.92 1.62
CA LEU A 332 -24.73 55.57 2.21
C LEU A 332 -25.91 54.60 2.20
N ALA A 333 -26.49 54.35 3.37
CA ALA A 333 -27.66 53.47 3.52
C ALA A 333 -28.86 54.02 2.75
N ARG A 334 -29.54 53.19 1.98
CA ARG A 334 -30.63 53.61 1.09
C ARG A 334 -32.01 53.64 1.75
N ILE A 335 -32.12 52.98 2.90
CA ILE A 335 -33.35 52.87 3.70
C ILE A 335 -33.06 53.04 5.19
N TRP A 336 -34.08 53.40 5.94
CA TRP A 336 -34.16 53.17 7.39
C TRP A 336 -34.85 51.83 7.64
N ILE A 337 -34.54 51.20 8.77
CA ILE A 337 -35.18 49.97 9.21
C ILE A 337 -35.69 50.15 10.64
N ASP A 338 -36.90 49.68 10.88
CA ASP A 338 -37.50 49.52 12.19
C ASP A 338 -38.00 48.07 12.29
N TYR A 339 -38.09 47.53 13.49
CA TYR A 339 -38.56 46.17 13.68
C TYR A 339 -39.33 45.98 14.98
N GLU A 340 -40.21 44.99 14.98
CA GLU A 340 -40.97 44.57 16.13
C GLU A 340 -40.93 43.04 16.23
N VAL A 341 -40.58 42.52 17.41
CA VAL A 341 -40.64 41.07 17.68
C VAL A 341 -41.98 40.79 18.35
N ASN A 342 -42.83 40.04 17.68
CA ASN A 342 -44.14 39.65 18.19
C ASN A 342 -44.01 38.62 19.31
N ALA A 343 -45.07 38.47 20.11
CA ALA A 343 -45.09 37.55 21.24
C ALA A 343 -44.93 36.07 20.85
N ASP A 344 -45.23 35.72 19.60
CA ASP A 344 -45.03 34.38 19.04
C ASP A 344 -43.60 34.16 18.47
N GLY A 345 -42.74 35.18 18.53
CA GLY A 345 -41.37 35.16 18.02
C GLY A 345 -41.23 35.56 16.55
N SER A 346 -42.33 35.84 15.84
CA SER A 346 -42.27 36.39 14.49
C SER A 346 -41.68 37.81 14.50
N VAL A 347 -40.94 38.16 13.45
CA VAL A 347 -40.26 39.46 13.34
C VAL A 347 -40.90 40.28 12.24
N LEU A 348 -41.49 41.41 12.61
CA LEU A 348 -42.03 42.38 11.67
C LEU A 348 -40.97 43.41 11.33
N VAL A 349 -40.60 43.52 10.06
CA VAL A 349 -39.59 44.43 9.53
C VAL A 349 -40.27 45.55 8.75
N ARG A 350 -39.97 46.80 9.11
CA ARG A 350 -40.47 48.00 8.44
C ARG A 350 -39.32 48.79 7.82
N THR A 351 -39.49 49.21 6.57
CA THR A 351 -38.49 49.94 5.80
C THR A 351 -39.00 51.30 5.35
N TYR A 352 -38.16 52.33 5.53
CA TYR A 352 -38.51 53.70 5.16
C TYR A 352 -37.45 54.30 4.25
N HIS A 353 -37.85 55.24 3.40
CA HIS A 353 -36.93 55.92 2.52
C HIS A 353 -35.92 56.74 3.32
N ARG A 354 -34.63 56.64 2.96
CA ARG A 354 -33.55 57.40 3.61
C ARG A 354 -32.89 58.36 2.64
N VAL A 355 -33.11 59.65 2.84
CA VAL A 355 -32.44 60.72 2.09
C VAL A 355 -31.19 61.16 2.84
N HIS A 356 -30.13 61.55 2.13
CA HIS A 356 -28.91 62.11 2.70
C HIS A 356 -28.74 63.59 2.31
N PRO A 357 -29.33 64.55 3.04
CA PRO A 357 -29.33 65.96 2.65
C PRO A 357 -27.94 66.58 2.54
N SER A 358 -26.98 66.09 3.32
CA SER A 358 -25.59 66.55 3.34
C SER A 358 -24.75 66.02 2.17
N ALA A 359 -25.26 65.05 1.42
CA ALA A 359 -24.57 64.50 0.25
C ALA A 359 -24.76 65.41 -0.99
N PRO A 360 -23.84 65.37 -1.97
CA PRO A 360 -24.03 66.02 -3.26
C PRO A 360 -25.32 65.54 -3.95
N PRO A 361 -26.01 66.35 -4.78
CA PRO A 361 -27.33 66.02 -5.34
C PRO A 361 -27.46 64.64 -5.99
N PHE A 362 -26.40 64.13 -6.63
CA PHE A 362 -26.39 62.81 -7.27
C PHE A 362 -26.31 61.63 -6.28
N ALA A 363 -25.98 61.89 -5.01
CA ALA A 363 -25.77 60.90 -3.96
C ALA A 363 -26.75 61.06 -2.78
N GLN A 364 -27.75 61.95 -2.90
CA GLN A 364 -28.74 62.18 -1.84
C GLN A 364 -29.75 61.05 -1.68
N ASN A 365 -29.77 60.08 -2.61
CA ASN A 365 -30.77 59.01 -2.66
C ASN A 365 -32.20 59.56 -2.63
N ARG A 366 -32.56 60.48 -3.53
CA ARG A 366 -33.92 61.02 -3.63
C ARG A 366 -34.75 60.18 -4.60
N ILE A 367 -35.99 59.85 -4.23
CA ILE A 367 -36.93 59.14 -5.11
C ILE A 367 -37.95 60.13 -5.66
N GLY A 368 -38.04 60.24 -6.98
CA GLY A 368 -38.91 61.20 -7.64
C GLY A 368 -38.82 61.13 -9.16
N ASN A 369 -39.55 62.02 -9.82
CA ASN A 369 -39.55 62.16 -11.26
C ASN A 369 -39.01 63.53 -11.66
N THR A 370 -38.18 63.57 -12.71
CA THR A 370 -37.77 64.82 -13.35
C THR A 370 -38.68 65.07 -14.55
N ASP A 371 -39.34 66.21 -14.58
CA ASP A 371 -40.19 66.58 -15.71
C ASP A 371 -39.37 66.95 -16.96
N ILE A 372 -40.06 67.21 -18.08
CA ILE A 372 -39.41 67.63 -19.35
C ILE A 372 -38.67 68.96 -19.23
N SER A 373 -38.90 69.73 -18.17
CA SER A 373 -38.28 71.03 -17.89
C SER A 373 -37.04 70.89 -16.98
N GLY A 374 -36.69 69.68 -16.56
CA GLY A 374 -35.56 69.42 -15.67
C GLY A 374 -35.87 69.63 -14.17
N MET A 375 -37.14 69.83 -13.80
CA MET A 375 -37.55 70.00 -12.40
C MET A 375 -37.78 68.64 -11.75
N PHE A 376 -36.99 68.33 -10.72
CA PHE A 376 -37.18 67.12 -9.91
C PHE A 376 -38.31 67.31 -8.90
N THR A 377 -39.34 66.46 -8.98
CA THR A 377 -40.41 66.36 -7.99
C THR A 377 -40.22 65.08 -7.21
N GLU A 378 -40.02 65.22 -5.91
CA GLU A 378 -39.91 64.10 -4.98
C GLU A 378 -41.25 63.39 -4.86
N THR A 379 -41.26 62.06 -5.01
CA THR A 379 -42.46 61.23 -4.91
C THR A 379 -42.52 60.42 -3.62
N VAL A 380 -41.37 60.26 -2.95
CA VAL A 380 -41.28 59.61 -1.64
C VAL A 380 -40.33 60.46 -0.79
N ALA A 381 -40.82 61.01 0.31
CA ALA A 381 -40.04 61.82 1.22
C ALA A 381 -39.20 60.96 2.18
N ASP A 382 -38.20 61.56 2.82
CA ASP A 382 -37.43 60.90 3.88
C ASP A 382 -38.36 60.44 5.02
N GLY A 383 -38.18 59.19 5.46
CA GLY A 383 -39.00 58.57 6.50
C GLY A 383 -40.37 58.04 6.02
N GLU A 384 -40.74 58.18 4.75
CA GLU A 384 -41.95 57.54 4.23
C GLU A 384 -41.74 56.03 3.98
N PRO A 385 -42.77 55.17 4.21
CA PRO A 385 -42.67 53.75 3.93
C PRO A 385 -42.31 53.48 2.46
N VAL A 386 -41.29 52.64 2.26
CA VAL A 386 -40.85 52.24 0.92
C VAL A 386 -40.42 50.79 0.94
N ASP A 387 -40.70 50.05 -0.13
CA ASP A 387 -40.18 48.69 -0.28
C ASP A 387 -38.65 48.69 -0.41
N ILE A 388 -38.08 47.53 -0.11
CA ILE A 388 -36.65 47.28 -0.32
C ILE A 388 -36.31 47.56 -1.81
N PRO A 389 -35.20 48.26 -2.11
CA PRO A 389 -34.79 48.51 -3.49
C PRO A 389 -34.72 47.22 -4.31
N ALA A 390 -35.30 47.22 -5.51
CA ALA A 390 -35.42 46.02 -6.36
C ALA A 390 -34.08 45.41 -6.80
N ASP A 391 -32.98 46.17 -6.71
CA ASP A 391 -31.62 45.75 -7.01
C ASP A 391 -30.84 45.24 -5.78
N SER A 392 -31.51 45.09 -4.63
CA SER A 392 -30.88 44.70 -3.36
C SER A 392 -31.85 43.88 -2.49
N PHE A 393 -31.35 43.44 -1.34
CA PHE A 393 -32.14 42.78 -0.30
C PHE A 393 -31.80 43.36 1.08
N VAL A 394 -32.65 43.08 2.07
CA VAL A 394 -32.34 43.23 3.49
C VAL A 394 -32.00 41.85 4.03
N SER A 395 -30.89 41.74 4.75
CA SER A 395 -30.51 40.50 5.43
C SER A 395 -30.86 40.61 6.91
N VAL A 396 -31.63 39.64 7.41
CA VAL A 396 -32.07 39.56 8.80
C VAL A 396 -31.52 38.28 9.41
N ARG A 397 -30.80 38.40 10.53
CA ARG A 397 -30.36 37.26 11.32
C ARG A 397 -31.41 36.92 12.36
N VAL A 398 -31.95 35.72 12.27
CA VAL A 398 -33.06 35.25 13.11
C VAL A 398 -32.58 34.21 14.11
N GLU A 399 -33.28 34.11 15.23
CA GLU A 399 -33.14 33.00 16.17
C GLU A 399 -34.10 31.89 15.76
N MET A 400 -33.61 30.65 15.70
CA MET A 400 -34.42 29.52 15.25
C MET A 400 -34.87 28.68 16.45
N PRO A 401 -36.11 28.19 16.48
CA PRO A 401 -36.58 27.36 17.58
C PRO A 401 -35.76 26.07 17.70
N GLU A 402 -35.65 25.53 18.92
CA GLU A 402 -34.93 24.27 19.17
C GLU A 402 -35.45 23.09 18.32
N ASN A 403 -36.73 23.14 17.94
CA ASN A 403 -37.37 22.13 17.10
C ASN A 403 -37.41 22.49 15.60
N SER A 404 -36.56 23.42 15.16
CA SER A 404 -36.41 23.79 13.74
C SER A 404 -36.07 22.57 12.87
N ILE A 405 -36.32 22.69 11.56
CA ILE A 405 -36.05 21.60 10.61
C ILE A 405 -34.57 21.22 10.66
N TRP A 406 -33.69 22.22 10.70
CA TRP A 406 -32.25 22.03 10.79
C TRP A 406 -31.84 21.33 12.10
N ASN A 407 -32.32 21.81 13.26
CA ASN A 407 -32.00 21.20 14.55
C ASN A 407 -32.47 19.74 14.62
N LYS A 408 -33.66 19.44 14.09
CA LYS A 408 -34.17 18.07 13.98
C LYS A 408 -33.34 17.19 13.04
N LYS A 409 -32.84 17.72 11.92
CA LYS A 409 -31.94 17.00 11.01
C LYS A 409 -30.62 16.67 11.70
N GLN A 410 -30.04 17.60 12.47
CA GLN A 410 -28.83 17.35 13.25
C GLN A 410 -29.06 16.26 14.31
N GLU A 411 -30.19 16.34 15.03
CA GLU A 411 -30.55 15.37 16.06
C GLU A 411 -30.83 13.98 15.49
N ALA A 412 -31.62 13.88 14.41
CA ALA A 412 -31.91 12.61 13.75
C ALA A 412 -30.63 11.97 13.19
N THR A 413 -29.71 12.80 12.68
CA THR A 413 -28.39 12.36 12.23
C THR A 413 -27.58 11.78 13.40
N ARG A 414 -27.58 12.46 14.57
CA ARG A 414 -26.94 11.97 15.80
C ARG A 414 -27.53 10.63 16.26
N ILE A 415 -28.86 10.51 16.33
CA ILE A 415 -29.54 9.28 16.76
C ILE A 415 -29.25 8.13 15.79
N ALA A 416 -29.36 8.36 14.48
CA ALA A 416 -29.05 7.33 13.48
C ALA A 416 -27.60 6.84 13.59
N MET A 417 -26.67 7.74 13.94
CA MET A 417 -25.26 7.39 14.20
C MET A 417 -25.11 6.54 15.46
N GLU A 418 -25.80 6.86 16.56
CA GLU A 418 -25.81 6.05 17.78
C GLU A 418 -26.42 4.65 17.55
N GLU A 419 -27.51 4.56 16.78
CA GLU A 419 -28.11 3.27 16.42
C GLU A 419 -27.20 2.42 15.54
N THR A 420 -26.47 3.06 14.61
CA THR A 420 -25.49 2.37 13.76
C THR A 420 -24.34 1.83 14.60
N ARG A 421 -23.82 2.62 15.57
CA ARG A 421 -22.82 2.18 16.55
C ARG A 421 -23.27 0.95 17.35
N MET A 422 -24.52 0.95 17.83
CA MET A 422 -25.07 -0.17 18.60
C MET A 422 -25.24 -1.45 17.76
N LYS A 423 -25.45 -1.31 16.44
CA LYS A 423 -25.52 -2.44 15.51
C LYS A 423 -24.14 -3.01 15.21
N GLU A 424 -23.14 -2.17 14.95
CA GLU A 424 -21.76 -2.62 14.70
C GLU A 424 -21.16 -3.33 15.92
N GLY A 425 -21.38 -2.81 17.13
CA GLY A 425 -20.94 -3.47 18.37
C GLY A 425 -21.63 -4.81 18.68
N ARG A 426 -22.78 -5.11 18.06
CA ARG A 426 -23.47 -6.41 18.19
C ARG A 426 -22.96 -7.45 17.19
N THR A 427 -22.40 -7.04 16.06
CA THR A 427 -21.83 -7.97 15.06
C THR A 427 -20.50 -8.56 15.49
N ASP A 428 -19.74 -7.87 16.33
CA ASP A 428 -18.41 -8.32 16.79
C ASP A 428 -18.50 -9.39 17.90
N GLY A 429 -19.66 -9.53 18.54
CA GLY A 429 -19.92 -10.51 19.59
C GLY A 429 -20.36 -11.90 19.12
N ASN A 430 -20.47 -12.13 17.80
CA ASN A 430 -21.04 -13.37 17.26
C ASN A 430 -20.09 -14.20 16.37
N ASN A 431 -18.79 -13.90 16.37
CA ASN A 431 -17.78 -14.80 15.82
C ASN A 431 -17.09 -15.56 16.97
N VAL A 432 -17.74 -16.65 17.39
CA VAL A 432 -17.09 -17.77 18.10
C VAL A 432 -16.50 -18.73 17.08
#